data_AF-A0A1W9MX28-F1
#
_entry.id   AF-A0A1W9MX28-F1
#
_cell.length_a   1.000
_cell.length_b   1.000
_cell.length_c   1.000
_cell.angle_alpha   90.00
_cell.angle_beta   90.00
_cell.angle_gamma   90.00
#
_symmetry.space_group_name_H-M   'P 1'
#
loop_
_entity.id
_entity.type
_entity.pdbx_description
1 polymer ?
#
loop_
_entity_poly.entity_id
_entity_poly.type
_entity_poly.pdbx_seq_one_letter_code
_entity_poly.pdbx_strand_id
1 'polypeptide(L)'
;MSAESKDDIKTSEEHEEVSDSPEFLKDILNLYPKGKQSVVNMLLGAAASAAKVASKTADISSRVGKILSASPEQASLMREAGASLKDLREVAGLTVRELSDAIRLPDQSLLAAVENGTATLSFELILRLSALLARHDPLPFVIRYTRTYNPEVWAVLESWGAGRLPLQLERERQFINIYRSCDAARNLSDRDFERVLEFTRSAFEMALGFVSEK
;
A
#
# COMPACT_ATOMS: atom_id res chain seq x y z
N MET A 1 71.17 20.76 -30.25
CA MET A 1 70.18 20.20 -31.18
C MET A 1 69.68 18.89 -30.58
N SER A 2 68.43 18.65 -30.21
CA SER A 2 67.20 19.44 -30.09
C SER A 2 66.21 18.59 -29.27
N ALA A 3 65.47 19.24 -28.38
CA ALA A 3 64.02 19.12 -28.11
C ALA A 3 63.35 17.72 -27.95
N GLU A 4 62.73 17.40 -26.80
CA GLU A 4 61.28 17.59 -26.46
C GLU A 4 60.41 16.47 -27.10
N SER A 5 59.51 15.72 -26.45
CA SER A 5 58.44 16.10 -25.52
C SER A 5 57.88 14.84 -24.81
N LYS A 6 57.26 15.07 -23.65
CA LYS A 6 56.23 14.21 -23.04
C LYS A 6 55.02 14.10 -23.98
N ASP A 7 54.21 13.05 -23.85
CA ASP A 7 52.76 13.23 -23.64
C ASP A 7 52.04 11.91 -23.34
N ASP A 8 51.07 12.08 -22.45
CA ASP A 8 50.17 11.11 -21.84
C ASP A 8 49.25 10.41 -22.84
N ILE A 9 49.07 9.10 -22.70
CA ILE A 9 47.92 8.39 -23.30
C ILE A 9 46.88 8.17 -22.21
N LYS A 10 45.94 9.10 -22.16
CA LYS A 10 44.64 9.02 -21.49
C LYS A 10 43.62 8.46 -22.49
N THR A 11 43.01 7.32 -22.20
CA THR A 11 41.79 6.85 -22.89
C THR A 11 40.96 6.09 -21.85
N SER A 12 40.26 6.81 -20.97
CA SER A 12 38.80 7.02 -21.02
C SER A 12 38.02 5.72 -20.92
N GLU A 13 37.71 5.35 -19.67
CA GLU A 13 36.59 4.49 -19.31
C GLU A 13 35.30 5.13 -19.84
N GLU A 14 34.73 4.54 -20.89
CA GLU A 14 33.37 4.85 -21.30
C GLU A 14 32.41 4.15 -20.33
N HIS A 15 31.82 4.95 -19.43
CA HIS A 15 30.61 4.58 -18.73
C HIS A 15 29.48 4.47 -19.75
N GLU A 16 29.16 3.25 -20.16
CA GLU A 16 27.99 2.95 -20.96
C GLU A 16 26.72 3.07 -20.08
N GLU A 17 26.16 4.28 -20.02
CA GLU A 17 24.81 4.54 -19.50
C GLU A 17 23.79 3.85 -20.41
N VAL A 18 23.39 2.63 -20.06
CA VAL A 18 22.23 1.96 -20.68
C VAL A 18 20.94 2.57 -20.09
N SER A 19 20.63 3.78 -20.53
CA SER A 19 19.32 4.41 -20.40
C SER A 19 18.50 4.12 -21.66
N ASP A 20 17.84 2.97 -21.71
CA ASP A 20 16.73 2.82 -22.65
C ASP A 20 15.51 2.19 -21.98
N SER A 21 14.80 3.05 -21.24
CA SER A 21 13.42 2.79 -20.85
C SER A 21 12.52 3.11 -22.06
N PRO A 22 11.63 2.21 -22.50
CA PRO A 22 10.74 2.44 -23.65
C PRO A 22 9.95 3.75 -23.51
N GLU A 23 9.79 4.50 -24.61
CA GLU A 23 9.26 5.88 -24.62
C GLU A 23 7.95 6.06 -23.83
N PHE A 24 7.06 5.08 -23.89
CA PHE A 24 5.80 5.08 -23.13
C PHE A 24 5.99 5.18 -21.59
N LEU A 25 7.07 4.61 -21.04
CA LEU A 25 7.36 4.72 -19.60
C LEU A 25 7.82 6.14 -19.23
N LYS A 26 8.52 6.82 -20.15
CA LYS A 26 8.92 8.22 -19.98
C LYS A 26 7.68 9.13 -19.99
N ASP A 27 6.70 8.82 -20.84
CA ASP A 27 5.42 9.54 -20.89
C ASP A 27 4.62 9.40 -19.59
N ILE A 28 4.52 8.19 -19.02
CA ILE A 28 3.87 7.96 -17.72
C ILE A 28 4.59 8.74 -16.61
N LEU A 29 5.92 8.75 -16.61
CA LEU A 29 6.72 9.43 -15.60
C LEU A 29 6.49 10.95 -15.62
N ASN A 30 6.35 11.51 -16.81
CA ASN A 30 6.17 12.95 -17.04
C ASN A 30 4.80 13.47 -16.59
N LEU A 31 3.81 12.60 -16.36
CA LEU A 31 2.51 12.98 -15.80
C LEU A 31 2.56 13.34 -14.30
N TYR A 32 3.67 13.02 -13.62
CA TYR A 32 3.82 13.27 -12.19
C TYR A 32 4.78 14.42 -11.90
N PRO A 33 4.49 15.26 -10.89
CA PRO A 33 5.37 16.34 -10.48
C PRO A 33 6.74 15.79 -10.06
N LYS A 34 7.82 16.52 -10.38
CA LYS A 34 9.22 16.06 -10.25
C LYS A 34 9.58 15.42 -8.90
N GLY A 35 8.97 15.86 -7.79
CA GLY A 35 9.17 15.26 -6.46
C GLY A 35 8.59 13.86 -6.27
N LYS A 36 7.72 13.38 -7.17
CA LYS A 36 7.09 12.05 -7.13
C LYS A 36 7.61 11.10 -8.22
N GLN A 37 8.41 11.58 -9.17
CA GLN A 37 8.94 10.79 -10.29
C GLN A 37 9.93 9.70 -9.87
N SER A 38 10.73 9.93 -8.83
CA SER A 38 11.66 8.93 -8.27
C SER A 38 10.94 7.66 -7.80
N VAL A 39 9.74 7.80 -7.24
CA VAL A 39 8.92 6.70 -6.73
C VAL A 39 8.18 5.97 -7.86
N VAL A 40 7.72 6.71 -8.88
CA VAL A 40 7.16 6.09 -10.09
C VAL A 40 8.25 5.31 -10.83
N ASN A 41 9.48 5.81 -10.88
CA ASN A 41 10.64 5.06 -11.37
C ASN A 41 10.91 3.79 -10.56
N MET A 42 10.73 3.83 -9.23
CA MET A 42 10.86 2.64 -8.39
C MET A 42 9.76 1.60 -8.66
N LEU A 43 8.51 2.03 -8.85
CA LEU A 43 7.38 1.16 -9.19
C LEU A 43 7.48 0.60 -10.61
N LEU A 44 7.83 1.42 -11.59
CA LEU A 44 8.09 1.00 -12.96
C LEU A 44 9.32 0.08 -13.02
N GLY A 45 10.34 0.34 -12.21
CA GLY A 45 11.49 -0.55 -12.02
C GLY A 45 11.10 -1.90 -11.42
N ALA A 46 10.18 -1.94 -10.45
CA ALA A 46 9.63 -3.18 -9.88
C ALA A 46 8.79 -3.97 -10.91
N ALA A 47 8.01 -3.29 -11.75
CA ALA A 47 7.25 -3.91 -12.84
C ALA A 47 8.16 -4.42 -13.98
N ALA A 48 9.15 -3.63 -14.39
CA ALA A 48 10.13 -4.02 -15.39
C ALA A 48 11.02 -5.18 -14.92
N SER A 49 11.38 -5.22 -13.63
CA SER A 49 12.10 -6.35 -13.05
C SER A 49 11.21 -7.59 -12.93
N ALA A 50 9.90 -7.47 -12.71
CA ALA A 50 8.97 -8.60 -12.82
C ALA A 50 8.88 -9.15 -14.25
N ALA A 51 8.93 -8.29 -15.28
CA ALA A 51 9.01 -8.74 -16.69
C ALA A 51 10.35 -9.43 -17.01
N LYS A 52 11.46 -8.99 -16.41
CA LYS A 52 12.79 -9.59 -16.57
C LYS A 52 12.95 -10.91 -15.80
N VAL A 53 12.21 -11.11 -14.72
CA VAL A 53 12.15 -12.37 -13.94
C VAL A 53 11.60 -13.55 -14.75
N ALA A 54 10.81 -13.30 -15.80
CA ALA A 54 10.41 -14.35 -16.74
C ALA A 54 11.58 -14.88 -17.60
N SER A 55 12.72 -14.18 -17.66
CA SER A 55 13.83 -14.49 -18.58
C SER A 55 15.09 -15.09 -17.94
N LYS A 56 15.25 -15.07 -16.61
CA LYS A 56 16.44 -15.66 -15.93
C LYS A 56 16.12 -16.25 -14.55
N THR A 57 16.05 -17.58 -14.48
CA THR A 57 15.72 -18.38 -13.29
C THR A 57 16.87 -18.55 -12.29
N ALA A 58 17.72 -17.54 -12.07
CA ALA A 58 18.90 -17.65 -11.20
C ALA A 58 18.83 -16.85 -9.88
N ASP A 59 17.97 -15.82 -9.79
CA ASP A 59 18.07 -14.82 -8.70
C ASP A 59 17.08 -15.00 -7.53
N ILE A 60 16.28 -16.07 -7.50
CA ILE A 60 15.32 -16.35 -6.41
C ILE A 60 16.03 -16.48 -5.04
N SER A 61 17.30 -16.89 -5.03
CA SER A 61 18.12 -17.04 -3.81
C SER A 61 18.30 -15.73 -3.02
N SER A 62 18.41 -14.58 -3.71
CA SER A 62 18.69 -13.29 -3.06
C SER A 62 17.51 -12.72 -2.26
N ARG A 63 16.27 -13.03 -2.67
CA ARG A 63 15.05 -12.59 -1.98
C ARG A 63 14.70 -13.50 -0.80
N VAL A 64 15.03 -14.79 -0.89
CA VAL A 64 14.94 -15.72 0.24
C VAL A 64 15.97 -15.36 1.32
N GLY A 65 17.16 -14.86 0.95
CA GLY A 65 18.18 -14.39 1.89
C GLY A 65 17.75 -13.22 2.80
N LYS A 66 16.87 -12.31 2.34
CA LYS A 66 16.30 -11.24 3.17
C LYS A 66 15.26 -11.73 4.20
N ILE A 67 14.72 -12.94 4.02
CA ILE A 67 13.72 -13.54 4.93
C ILE A 67 14.39 -14.07 6.21
N LEU A 68 15.66 -14.45 6.15
CA LEU A 68 16.45 -14.88 7.30
C LEU A 68 16.94 -13.71 8.18
N SER A 69 16.72 -12.46 7.75
CA SER A 69 17.11 -11.24 8.48
C SER A 69 15.92 -10.42 8.97
N ALA A 70 14.75 -11.03 9.18
CA ALA A 70 13.69 -10.39 9.94
C ALA A 70 14.11 -10.35 11.41
N SER A 71 14.01 -9.19 12.08
CA SER A 71 14.23 -9.13 13.51
C SER A 71 13.25 -10.07 14.23
N PRO A 72 13.59 -10.61 15.42
CA PRO A 72 12.66 -11.45 16.19
C PRO A 72 11.28 -10.79 16.40
N GLU A 73 11.26 -9.47 16.54
CA GLU A 73 10.06 -8.65 16.62
C GLU A 73 9.24 -8.69 15.32
N GLN A 74 9.87 -8.48 14.16
CA GLN A 74 9.23 -8.55 12.85
C GLN A 74 8.62 -9.94 12.58
N ALA A 75 9.33 -11.01 12.94
CA ALA A 75 8.82 -12.37 12.83
C ALA A 75 7.59 -12.61 13.72
N SER A 76 7.55 -11.99 14.91
CA SER A 76 6.37 -12.04 15.78
C SER A 76 5.18 -11.33 15.15
N LEU A 77 5.39 -10.13 14.62
CA LEU A 77 4.34 -9.37 13.92
C LEU A 77 3.79 -10.12 12.70
N MET A 78 4.66 -10.78 11.94
CA MET A 78 4.25 -11.61 10.81
C MET A 78 3.42 -12.82 11.24
N ARG A 79 3.75 -13.45 12.37
CA ARG A 79 2.99 -14.57 12.93
C ARG A 79 1.61 -14.13 13.42
N GLU A 80 1.52 -13.01 14.11
CA GLU A 80 0.24 -12.44 14.55
C GLU A 80 -0.64 -12.04 13.36
N ALA A 81 -0.05 -11.38 12.36
CA ALA A 81 -0.76 -11.02 11.13
C ALA A 81 -1.24 -12.27 10.37
N GLY A 82 -0.41 -13.31 10.28
CA GLY A 82 -0.75 -14.59 9.66
C GLY A 82 -1.90 -15.31 10.38
N ALA A 83 -1.83 -15.38 11.71
CA ALA A 83 -2.90 -15.97 12.52
C ALA A 83 -4.23 -15.21 12.34
N SER A 84 -4.19 -13.87 12.36
CA SER A 84 -5.39 -13.08 12.12
C SER A 84 -5.92 -13.21 10.68
N LEU A 85 -5.07 -13.46 9.68
CA LEU A 85 -5.52 -13.75 8.30
C LEU A 85 -6.27 -15.09 8.25
N LYS A 86 -5.75 -16.10 8.93
CA LYS A 86 -6.39 -17.40 9.10
C LYS A 86 -7.76 -17.26 9.76
N ASP A 87 -7.85 -16.49 10.85
CA ASP A 87 -9.11 -16.24 11.54
C ASP A 87 -10.15 -15.60 10.59
N LEU A 88 -9.74 -14.57 9.83
CA LEU A 88 -10.64 -13.91 8.87
C LEU A 88 -11.11 -14.87 7.77
N ARG A 89 -10.23 -15.75 7.27
CA ARG A 89 -10.59 -16.78 6.31
C ARG A 89 -11.60 -17.76 6.89
N GLU A 90 -11.38 -18.24 8.12
CA GLU A 90 -12.26 -19.19 8.78
C GLU A 90 -13.63 -18.58 9.12
N VAL A 91 -13.65 -17.31 9.54
CA VAL A 91 -14.89 -16.52 9.73
C VAL A 91 -15.63 -16.29 8.41
N ALA A 92 -14.92 -16.25 7.28
CA ALA A 92 -15.53 -16.23 5.95
C ALA A 92 -16.06 -17.61 5.50
N GLY A 93 -15.80 -18.67 6.27
CA GLY A 93 -16.20 -20.04 5.92
C GLY A 93 -15.38 -20.63 4.77
N LEU A 94 -14.18 -20.10 4.52
CA LEU A 94 -13.33 -20.51 3.39
C LEU A 94 -12.21 -21.44 3.85
N THR A 95 -11.93 -22.46 3.06
CA THR A 95 -10.69 -23.24 3.17
C THR A 95 -9.51 -22.48 2.57
N VAL A 96 -8.28 -22.87 2.92
CA VAL A 96 -7.06 -22.28 2.32
C VAL A 96 -7.08 -22.38 0.79
N ARG A 97 -7.57 -23.50 0.27
CA ARG A 97 -7.71 -23.73 -1.18
C ARG A 97 -8.72 -22.79 -1.80
N GLU A 98 -9.93 -22.71 -1.24
CA GLU A 98 -10.98 -21.83 -1.76
C GLU A 98 -10.56 -20.36 -1.73
N LEU A 99 -9.87 -19.93 -0.67
CA LEU A 99 -9.34 -18.56 -0.62
C LEU A 99 -8.26 -18.35 -1.68
N SER A 100 -7.33 -19.29 -1.83
CA SER A 100 -6.26 -19.22 -2.84
C SER A 100 -6.83 -19.13 -4.25
N ASP A 101 -7.85 -19.92 -4.55
CA ASP A 101 -8.52 -19.92 -5.85
C ASP A 101 -9.27 -18.59 -6.08
N ALA A 102 -9.98 -18.09 -5.07
CA ALA A 102 -10.71 -16.83 -5.15
C ALA A 102 -9.80 -15.61 -5.41
N ILE A 103 -8.59 -15.58 -4.83
CA ILE A 103 -7.61 -14.52 -5.07
C ILE A 103 -6.69 -14.80 -6.27
N ARG A 104 -6.94 -15.90 -7.02
CA ARG A 104 -6.16 -16.34 -8.20
C ARG A 104 -4.68 -16.51 -7.88
N LEU A 105 -4.38 -17.24 -6.81
CA LEU A 105 -3.02 -17.52 -6.38
C LEU A 105 -2.48 -18.76 -7.11
N PRO A 106 -1.35 -18.65 -7.85
CA PRO A 106 -0.80 -19.78 -8.60
C PRO A 106 -0.20 -20.85 -7.69
N ASP A 107 0.38 -20.46 -6.55
CA ASP A 107 0.93 -21.36 -5.55
C ASP A 107 0.11 -21.31 -4.27
N GLN A 108 -0.69 -22.36 -4.03
CA GLN A 108 -1.55 -22.48 -2.86
C GLN A 108 -0.75 -22.65 -1.55
N SER A 109 0.51 -23.08 -1.62
CA SER A 109 1.36 -23.25 -0.44
C SER A 109 1.78 -21.91 0.17
N LEU A 110 1.82 -20.84 -0.64
CA LEU A 110 2.15 -19.49 -0.18
C LEU A 110 1.17 -19.01 0.89
N LEU A 111 -0.14 -19.18 0.68
CA LEU A 111 -1.14 -18.71 1.63
C LEU A 111 -1.01 -19.43 2.98
N ALA A 112 -0.75 -20.75 2.97
CA ALA A 112 -0.48 -21.51 4.18
C ALA A 112 0.81 -21.04 4.88
N ALA A 113 1.86 -20.71 4.13
CA ALA A 113 3.09 -20.15 4.70
C ALA A 113 2.86 -18.76 5.33
N VAL A 114 2.05 -17.91 4.68
CA VAL A 114 1.65 -16.60 5.22
C VAL A 114 0.86 -16.74 6.51
N GLU A 115 -0.13 -17.64 6.56
CA GLU A 115 -0.94 -17.90 7.76
C GLU A 115 -0.09 -18.40 8.94
N ASN A 116 1.03 -19.08 8.66
CA ASN A 116 2.00 -19.51 9.67
C ASN A 116 3.06 -18.43 10.00
N GLY A 117 3.02 -17.28 9.33
CA GLY A 117 3.98 -16.18 9.51
C GLY A 117 5.36 -16.44 8.91
N THR A 118 5.51 -17.42 8.02
CA THR A 118 6.80 -17.80 7.40
C THR A 118 7.00 -17.23 6.00
N ALA A 119 5.96 -16.61 5.42
CA ALA A 119 6.02 -15.91 4.15
C ALA A 119 5.41 -14.50 4.23
N THR A 120 5.77 -13.65 3.28
CA THR A 120 5.22 -12.29 3.15
C THR A 120 4.14 -12.25 2.08
N LEU A 121 3.31 -11.21 2.12
CA LEU A 121 2.35 -10.90 1.06
C LEU A 121 2.84 -9.74 0.21
N SER A 122 2.64 -9.82 -1.11
CA SER A 122 2.79 -8.64 -1.97
C SER A 122 1.65 -7.64 -1.73
N PHE A 123 1.89 -6.36 -2.01
CA PHE A 123 0.86 -5.33 -1.87
C PHE A 123 -0.40 -5.65 -2.70
N GLU A 124 -0.23 -6.18 -3.91
CA GLU A 124 -1.35 -6.63 -4.74
C GLU A 124 -2.18 -7.72 -4.06
N LEU A 125 -1.54 -8.75 -3.47
CA LEU A 125 -2.24 -9.80 -2.76
C LEU A 125 -2.99 -9.27 -1.54
N ILE A 126 -2.43 -8.29 -0.83
CA ILE A 126 -3.11 -7.60 0.27
C ILE A 126 -4.39 -6.92 -0.24
N LEU A 127 -4.34 -6.25 -1.39
CA LEU A 127 -5.53 -5.63 -1.99
C LEU A 127 -6.58 -6.67 -2.38
N ARG A 128 -6.18 -7.76 -3.05
CA ARG A 128 -7.10 -8.87 -3.42
C ARG A 128 -7.75 -9.50 -2.18
N LEU A 129 -6.96 -9.79 -1.15
CA LEU A 129 -7.44 -10.32 0.12
C LEU A 129 -8.39 -9.34 0.83
N SER A 130 -8.09 -8.04 0.80
CA SER A 130 -8.95 -7.01 1.41
C SER A 130 -10.32 -6.97 0.73
N ALA A 131 -10.37 -7.06 -0.60
CA ALA A 131 -11.61 -7.03 -1.36
C ALA A 131 -12.52 -8.22 -1.06
N LEU A 132 -11.95 -9.35 -0.63
CA LEU A 132 -12.68 -10.59 -0.37
C LEU A 132 -13.03 -10.78 1.12
N LEU A 133 -12.08 -10.50 2.02
CA LEU A 133 -12.23 -10.80 3.46
C LEU A 133 -12.72 -9.60 4.28
N ALA A 134 -12.45 -8.36 3.85
CA ALA A 134 -12.78 -7.16 4.62
C ALA A 134 -14.19 -6.65 4.30
N ARG A 135 -15.20 -7.40 4.77
CA ARG A 135 -16.64 -7.24 4.45
C ARG A 135 -17.17 -5.80 4.47
N HIS A 136 -16.79 -5.00 5.47
CA HIS A 136 -17.38 -3.68 5.71
C HIS A 136 -16.37 -2.53 5.75
N ASP A 137 -15.07 -2.84 5.84
CA ASP A 137 -14.02 -1.82 5.89
C ASP A 137 -12.65 -2.40 5.46
N PRO A 138 -12.25 -2.22 4.19
CA PRO A 138 -10.98 -2.74 3.68
C PRO A 138 -9.77 -1.93 4.13
N LEU A 139 -9.94 -0.70 4.62
CA LEU A 139 -8.81 0.19 4.89
C LEU A 139 -7.94 -0.25 6.08
N PRO A 140 -8.49 -0.61 7.25
CA PRO A 140 -7.71 -1.17 8.34
C PRO A 140 -6.94 -2.43 7.92
N PHE A 141 -7.55 -3.26 7.07
CA PHE A 141 -6.91 -4.45 6.52
C PHE A 141 -5.67 -4.06 5.69
N VAL A 142 -5.84 -3.23 4.67
CA VAL A 142 -4.74 -2.83 3.77
C VAL A 142 -3.61 -2.15 4.56
N ILE A 143 -3.94 -1.24 5.47
CA ILE A 143 -2.96 -0.51 6.28
C ILE A 143 -2.15 -1.49 7.15
N ARG A 144 -2.82 -2.35 7.91
CA ARG A 144 -2.17 -3.29 8.82
C ARG A 144 -1.21 -4.21 8.07
N TYR A 145 -1.71 -4.89 7.04
CA TYR A 145 -0.92 -5.88 6.32
C TYR A 145 0.18 -5.26 5.45
N THR A 146 -0.01 -4.03 4.95
CA THR A 146 1.06 -3.32 4.22
C THR A 146 2.17 -2.92 5.19
N ARG A 147 1.84 -2.41 6.38
CA ARG A 147 2.84 -2.11 7.42
C ARG A 147 3.65 -3.35 7.82
N THR A 148 3.00 -4.49 7.98
CA THR A 148 3.67 -5.73 8.38
C THR A 148 4.52 -6.32 7.27
N TYR A 149 3.99 -6.49 6.06
CA TYR A 149 4.69 -7.25 5.01
C TYR A 149 5.50 -6.40 4.03
N ASN A 150 5.18 -5.10 3.90
CA ASN A 150 5.79 -4.20 2.91
C ASN A 150 6.07 -2.81 3.53
N PRO A 151 7.01 -2.69 4.48
CA PRO A 151 7.28 -1.43 5.18
C PRO A 151 7.74 -0.29 4.25
N GLU A 152 8.46 -0.62 3.17
CA GLU A 152 8.85 0.36 2.14
C GLU A 152 7.63 0.94 1.41
N VAL A 153 6.66 0.09 1.05
CA VAL A 153 5.39 0.52 0.43
C VAL A 153 4.58 1.37 1.42
N TRP A 154 4.56 0.97 2.70
CA TRP A 154 3.91 1.76 3.74
C TRP A 154 4.50 3.17 3.86
N ALA A 155 5.83 3.31 3.87
CA ALA A 155 6.48 4.62 3.98
C ALA A 155 6.08 5.56 2.83
N VAL A 156 5.93 5.02 1.62
CA VAL A 156 5.42 5.80 0.47
C VAL A 156 3.97 6.21 0.69
N LEU A 157 3.09 5.29 1.08
CA LEU A 157 1.68 5.58 1.35
C LEU A 157 1.52 6.61 2.48
N GLU A 158 2.34 6.50 3.52
CA GLU A 158 2.37 7.43 4.65
C GLU A 158 2.78 8.84 4.19
N SER A 159 3.79 8.94 3.31
CA SER A 159 4.18 10.22 2.70
C SER A 159 3.05 10.88 1.89
N TRP A 160 2.11 10.08 1.37
CA TRP A 160 0.93 10.55 0.65
C TRP A 160 -0.28 10.80 1.56
N GLY A 161 -0.13 10.62 2.87
CA GLY A 161 -1.16 10.90 3.86
C GLY A 161 -2.05 9.72 4.21
N ALA A 162 -1.77 8.50 3.72
CA ALA A 162 -2.56 7.31 4.05
C ALA A 162 -2.63 7.04 5.56
N GLY A 163 -1.58 7.42 6.31
CA GLY A 163 -1.56 7.32 7.76
C GLY A 163 -2.61 8.18 8.48
N ARG A 164 -3.18 9.20 7.82
CA ARG A 164 -4.24 10.06 8.38
C ARG A 164 -5.65 9.55 8.07
N LEU A 165 -5.80 8.66 7.09
CA LEU A 165 -7.09 8.15 6.64
C LEU A 165 -7.89 7.47 7.76
N PRO A 166 -7.30 6.58 8.60
CA PRO A 166 -8.07 5.96 9.69
C PRO A 166 -8.66 6.98 10.65
N LEU A 167 -7.88 8.00 11.02
CA LEU A 167 -8.33 9.04 11.94
C LEU A 167 -9.45 9.89 11.32
N GLN A 168 -9.34 10.22 10.03
CA GLN A 168 -10.39 10.97 9.33
C GLN A 168 -11.68 10.17 9.24
N LEU A 169 -11.60 8.89 8.88
CA LEU A 169 -12.77 8.01 8.80
C LEU A 169 -13.42 7.77 10.16
N GLU A 170 -12.62 7.66 11.23
CA GLU A 170 -13.16 7.53 12.57
C GLU A 170 -13.91 8.81 13.00
N ARG A 171 -13.35 9.99 12.69
CA ARG A 171 -14.05 11.26 12.92
C ARG A 171 -15.36 11.32 12.14
N GLU A 172 -15.37 10.94 10.87
CA GLU A 172 -16.60 10.89 10.05
C GLU A 172 -17.62 9.90 10.62
N ARG A 173 -17.18 8.72 11.07
CA ARG A 173 -18.05 7.73 11.74
C ARG A 173 -18.73 8.29 12.98
N GLN A 174 -18.03 9.10 13.78
CA GLN A 174 -18.63 9.73 14.96
C GLN A 174 -19.82 10.62 14.59
N PHE A 175 -19.71 11.43 13.54
CA PHE A 175 -20.83 12.24 13.04
C PHE A 175 -21.99 11.37 12.53
N ILE A 176 -21.70 10.34 11.74
CA ILE A 176 -22.73 9.42 11.23
C ILE A 176 -23.42 8.68 12.38
N ASN A 177 -22.70 8.32 13.43
CA ASN A 177 -23.27 7.63 14.59
C ASN A 177 -24.24 8.52 15.38
N ILE A 178 -23.99 9.82 15.48
CA ILE A 178 -24.95 10.79 16.06
C ILE A 178 -26.26 10.76 15.25
N TYR A 179 -26.17 10.82 13.93
CA TYR A 179 -27.36 10.72 13.08
C TYR A 179 -28.07 9.37 13.26
N ARG A 180 -27.32 8.26 13.28
CA ARG A 180 -27.87 6.90 13.40
C ARG A 180 -28.50 6.59 14.76
N SER A 181 -28.11 7.27 15.84
CA SER A 181 -28.70 7.06 17.16
C SER A 181 -30.06 7.75 17.32
N CYS A 182 -30.43 8.66 16.41
CA CYS A 182 -31.70 9.36 16.42
C CYS A 182 -32.74 8.66 15.53
N ASP A 183 -33.55 7.76 16.09
CA ASP A 183 -34.63 7.10 15.34
C ASP A 183 -35.64 8.06 14.72
N ALA A 184 -35.91 9.19 15.39
CA ALA A 184 -36.78 10.25 14.85
C ALA A 184 -36.26 10.83 13.53
N ALA A 185 -34.93 10.87 13.34
CA ALA A 185 -34.32 11.41 12.13
C ALA A 185 -34.63 10.55 10.89
N ARG A 186 -34.90 9.25 11.07
CA ARG A 186 -35.27 8.32 9.98
C ARG A 186 -36.68 8.52 9.44
N ASN A 187 -37.54 9.18 10.21
CA ASN A 187 -38.95 9.40 9.89
C ASN A 187 -39.23 10.85 9.43
N LEU A 188 -38.19 11.67 9.24
CA LEU A 188 -38.34 13.04 8.78
C LEU A 188 -38.83 13.06 7.34
N SER A 189 -39.71 14.03 7.02
CA SER A 189 -39.97 14.39 5.63
C SER A 189 -38.71 15.01 5.01
N ASP A 190 -38.54 14.93 3.69
CA ASP A 190 -37.38 15.52 3.00
C ASP A 190 -37.17 17.00 3.37
N ARG A 191 -38.28 17.75 3.45
CA ARG A 191 -38.27 19.17 3.85
C ARG A 191 -37.78 19.37 5.29
N ASP A 192 -38.19 18.50 6.21
CA ASP A 192 -37.78 18.63 7.61
C ASP A 192 -36.35 18.13 7.82
N PHE A 193 -35.92 17.13 7.05
CA PHE A 193 -34.52 16.69 7.00
C PHE A 193 -33.61 17.80 6.50
N GLU A 194 -34.00 18.51 5.43
CA GLU A 194 -33.24 19.64 4.88
C GLU A 194 -33.06 20.76 5.91
N ARG A 195 -34.11 21.10 6.67
CA ARG A 195 -34.02 22.07 7.77
C ARG A 195 -33.05 21.64 8.86
N VAL A 196 -33.08 20.36 9.25
CA VAL A 196 -32.14 19.81 10.24
C VAL A 196 -30.70 19.84 9.70
N LEU A 197 -30.50 19.57 8.42
CA LEU A 197 -29.20 19.60 7.77
C LEU A 197 -28.64 21.03 7.70
N GLU A 198 -29.46 22.03 7.34
CA GLU A 198 -29.07 23.45 7.36
C GLU A 198 -28.68 23.89 8.76
N PHE A 199 -29.50 23.58 9.77
CA PHE A 199 -29.18 23.88 11.16
C PHE A 199 -27.85 23.24 11.58
N THR A 200 -27.64 21.97 11.25
CA THR A 200 -26.41 21.24 11.56
C THR A 200 -25.20 21.88 10.90
N ARG A 201 -25.33 22.34 9.64
CA ARG A 201 -24.27 23.07 8.93
C ARG A 201 -23.90 24.36 9.64
N SER A 202 -24.88 25.21 9.96
CA SER A 202 -24.63 26.47 10.66
C SER A 202 -24.03 26.26 12.05
N ALA A 203 -24.51 25.27 12.80
CA ALA A 203 -23.96 24.91 14.10
C ALA A 203 -22.50 24.43 14.00
N PHE A 204 -22.18 23.64 12.97
CA PHE A 204 -20.83 23.15 12.72
C PHE A 204 -19.87 24.28 12.33
N GLU A 205 -20.28 25.17 11.43
CA GLU A 205 -19.50 26.36 11.05
C GLU A 205 -19.22 27.26 12.25
N MET A 206 -20.21 27.49 13.10
CA MET A 206 -20.06 28.23 14.36
C MET A 206 -19.04 27.56 15.30
N ALA A 207 -19.14 26.23 15.47
CA ALA A 207 -18.20 25.48 16.29
C ALA A 207 -16.76 25.55 15.76
N LEU A 208 -16.58 25.51 14.42
CA LEU A 208 -15.26 25.70 13.81
C LEU A 208 -14.72 27.11 14.03
N GLY A 209 -15.57 28.14 14.00
CA GLY A 209 -15.22 29.51 14.34
C GLY A 209 -14.60 29.63 15.74
N PHE A 210 -15.25 29.04 16.76
CA PHE A 210 -14.73 29.04 18.14
C PHE A 210 -13.38 28.33 18.31
N VAL A 211 -13.10 27.31 17.50
CA VAL A 211 -11.82 26.59 17.54
C VAL A 211 -10.72 27.33 16.77
N SER A 212 -11.09 28.13 15.77
CA SER A 212 -10.17 28.88 14.92
C SER A 212 -9.69 30.20 15.53
N GLU A 213 -10.45 30.77 16.47
CA GLU A 213 -10.10 32.00 17.21
C GLU A 213 -9.07 31.77 18.35
N LYS A 214 -8.29 30.69 18.29
CA LYS A 214 -7.20 30.40 19.24
C LYS A 214 -5.82 30.79 18.73
#